data_AF-V9DD95-F1
#
_entry.id   AF-V9DD95-F1
#
_cell.length_a   1.000
_cell.length_b   1.000
_cell.length_c   1.000
_cell.angle_alpha   90.00
_cell.angle_beta   90.00
_cell.angle_gamma   90.00
#
_symmetry.space_group_name_H-M   'P 1'
#
loop_
_entity.id
_entity.type
_entity.pdbx_description
1 polymer ?
#
loop_
_entity_poly.entity_id
_entity_poly.type
_entity_poly.pdbx_seq_one_letter_code
_entity_poly.pdbx_strand_id
1 'polypeptide(L)'
;MSNRFFVLPQPPPFSNSDSGSDLDDNDDTSLPFPKPLDRSSFLAPDFDAAVFLSSLSNRFQTLEDLQTELRELSQTLNKELVDLVNDNYQDFLSLGSTLSGGEEKIEDIRVGLLSFQRDVKGLRDLVEQRREEVAELLKQKKAIRQETSIGRALLEVAERLDALEEKLNIARPKVSGPVTKAQVEDNGAEQQWSEEWIEETTINESDDEYDSDDTMGMTVRLKWRTEEFLILKHLVGRHSPQHPFMLSQEGRIRKMQEILLSDLDMEIRREPEVKTKQVMLQVRAAIAE
;
A
#
# COMPACT_ATOMS: atom_id res chain seq x y z
N MET A 1 -1.45 24.83 22.02
CA MET A 1 -0.64 25.74 22.86
C MET A 1 -0.45 27.02 22.07
N SER A 2 -1.12 28.09 22.48
CA SER A 2 -1.18 29.36 21.74
C SER A 2 0.10 30.17 21.94
N ASN A 3 0.81 30.47 20.86
CA ASN A 3 1.95 31.39 20.86
C ASN A 3 1.46 32.81 21.14
N ARG A 4 1.67 33.29 22.38
CA ARG A 4 1.56 34.70 22.73
C ARG A 4 2.88 35.40 22.38
N PHE A 5 2.84 36.26 21.37
CA PHE A 5 3.88 37.26 21.14
C PHE A 5 3.92 38.21 22.35
N PHE A 6 5.04 38.25 23.07
CA PHE A 6 5.33 39.30 24.05
C PHE A 6 5.83 40.53 23.29
N VAL A 7 5.01 41.58 23.26
CA VAL A 7 5.42 42.92 22.82
C VAL A 7 5.93 43.66 24.05
N LEU A 8 7.22 44.01 24.07
CA LEU A 8 7.82 44.87 25.08
C LEU A 8 7.31 46.32 24.91
N PRO A 9 7.02 47.06 25.99
CA PRO A 9 6.58 48.45 25.90
C PRO A 9 7.77 49.36 25.56
N GLN A 10 7.60 50.22 24.55
CA GLN A 10 8.56 51.29 24.26
C GLN A 10 8.50 52.38 25.35
N PRO A 11 9.64 52.98 25.75
CA PRO A 11 9.67 54.10 26.67
C PRO A 11 9.14 55.37 25.98
N PRO A 12 8.57 56.33 26.74
CA PRO A 12 7.97 57.53 26.17
C PRO A 12 9.04 58.45 25.56
N PRO A 13 8.72 59.21 24.50
CA PRO A 13 9.61 60.25 24.03
C PRO A 13 9.65 61.37 25.06
N PHE A 14 10.87 61.78 25.44
CA PHE A 14 11.12 62.97 26.25
C PHE A 14 10.58 64.20 25.53
N SER A 15 9.40 64.67 25.94
CA SER A 15 8.88 65.98 25.59
C SER A 15 9.52 67.01 26.51
N ASN A 16 10.59 67.65 26.04
CA ASN A 16 11.07 68.90 26.61
C ASN A 16 10.02 69.99 26.34
N SER A 17 9.11 70.19 27.27
CA SER A 17 8.29 71.40 27.34
C SER A 17 8.97 72.38 28.29
N ASP A 18 9.80 73.24 27.70
CA ASP A 18 10.17 74.52 28.27
C ASP A 18 8.98 75.46 28.03
N SER A 19 8.23 75.78 29.09
CA SER A 19 7.09 76.68 29.04
C SER A 19 7.47 77.94 29.82
N GLY A 20 7.83 78.95 29.04
CA GLY A 20 8.49 80.18 29.47
C GLY A 20 7.74 80.97 30.53
N SER A 21 8.52 81.45 31.49
CA SER A 21 8.19 82.58 32.34
C SER A 21 8.22 83.87 31.51
N ASP A 22 7.08 84.55 31.41
CA ASP A 22 6.98 85.95 30.97
C ASP A 22 7.78 86.83 31.93
N LEU A 23 9.02 87.18 31.55
CA LEU A 23 9.81 88.21 32.22
C LEU A 23 10.63 88.99 31.18
N ASP A 24 10.34 90.29 31.16
CA ASP A 24 11.13 91.42 30.69
C ASP A 24 11.79 91.34 29.30
N ASP A 25 11.18 92.11 28.41
CA ASP A 25 11.73 92.68 27.18
C ASP A 25 13.02 93.47 27.50
N ASN A 26 14.20 92.80 27.49
CA ASN A 26 15.56 93.32 27.28
C ASN A 26 16.63 92.24 27.61
N ASP A 27 16.94 91.30 26.70
CA ASP A 27 18.16 90.48 26.81
C ASP A 27 18.81 90.21 25.44
N ASP A 28 19.81 91.02 25.13
CA ASP A 28 20.65 90.99 23.92
C ASP A 28 21.79 89.94 24.03
N THR A 29 21.60 88.83 24.76
CA THR A 29 22.68 87.88 25.07
C THR A 29 22.42 86.38 24.90
N SER A 30 21.41 85.93 24.13
CA SER A 30 21.30 84.51 23.76
C SER A 30 22.10 84.18 22.48
N LEU A 31 23.44 84.21 22.59
CA LEU A 31 24.30 83.69 21.52
C LEU A 31 24.08 82.16 21.39
N PRO A 32 23.82 81.63 20.19
CA PRO A 32 23.57 80.21 19.99
C PRO A 32 24.87 79.40 20.23
N PHE A 33 24.83 78.45 21.16
CA PHE A 33 25.92 77.49 21.36
C PHE A 33 26.14 76.65 20.10
N PRO A 34 27.40 76.36 19.72
CA PRO A 34 27.68 75.49 18.60
C PRO A 34 27.14 74.07 18.86
N LYS A 35 26.38 73.53 17.90
CA LYS A 35 25.83 72.16 17.95
C LYS A 35 26.97 71.13 17.83
N PRO A 36 26.97 70.01 18.56
CA PRO A 36 28.02 69.00 18.43
C PRO A 36 28.23 68.52 16.98
N LEU A 37 29.48 68.18 16.61
CA LEU A 37 29.81 67.58 15.32
C LEU A 37 29.03 66.27 15.09
N ASP A 38 28.31 66.21 13.98
CA ASP A 38 27.56 65.03 13.60
C ASP A 38 28.48 63.99 12.91
N ARG A 39 28.47 62.75 13.43
CA ARG A 39 29.23 61.62 12.89
C ARG A 39 28.87 61.31 11.44
N SER A 40 27.62 61.56 11.05
CA SER A 40 27.11 61.30 9.70
C SER A 40 27.87 62.04 8.61
N SER A 41 28.42 63.22 8.94
CA SER A 41 29.16 64.07 8.00
C SER A 41 30.52 63.48 7.59
N PHE A 42 31.04 62.52 8.35
CA PHE A 42 32.30 61.84 8.09
C PHE A 42 32.12 60.51 7.33
N LEU A 43 30.89 60.09 7.07
CA LEU A 43 30.58 58.83 6.37
C LEU A 43 30.48 58.97 4.85
N ALA A 44 30.61 60.19 4.31
CA ALA A 44 30.54 60.42 2.88
C ALA A 44 31.76 59.80 2.16
N PRO A 45 31.55 59.07 1.04
CA PRO A 45 32.64 58.42 0.31
C PRO A 45 33.63 59.41 -0.33
N ASP A 46 33.17 60.62 -0.64
CA ASP A 46 33.97 61.72 -1.22
C ASP A 46 34.22 62.84 -0.20
N PHE A 47 34.55 62.47 1.04
CA PHE A 47 34.78 63.44 2.10
C PHE A 47 35.96 64.38 1.77
N ASP A 48 35.68 65.68 1.65
CA ASP A 48 36.70 66.72 1.55
C ASP A 48 36.68 67.60 2.81
N ALA A 49 37.79 67.57 3.55
CA ALA A 49 37.98 68.34 4.77
C ALA A 49 37.88 69.85 4.54
N ALA A 50 38.31 70.36 3.38
CA ALA A 50 38.23 71.79 3.08
C ALA A 50 36.77 72.24 2.88
N VAL A 51 35.99 71.45 2.15
CA VAL A 51 34.55 71.69 1.94
C VAL A 51 33.79 71.54 3.26
N PHE A 52 34.12 70.55 4.08
CA PHE A 52 33.53 70.35 5.40
C PHE A 52 33.81 71.51 6.36
N LEU A 53 35.06 71.96 6.48
CA LEU A 53 35.40 73.11 7.32
C LEU A 53 34.73 74.41 6.82
N SER A 54 34.58 74.55 5.49
CA SER A 54 33.89 75.71 4.91
C SER A 54 32.38 75.72 5.18
N SER A 55 31.73 74.55 5.24
CA SER A 55 30.30 74.44 5.56
C SER A 55 30.01 74.68 7.05
N LEU A 56 31.02 74.52 7.90
CA LEU A 56 30.98 74.78 9.34
C LEU A 56 31.21 76.24 9.72
N SER A 57 31.60 77.11 8.77
CA SER A 57 31.87 78.55 8.99
C SER A 57 30.69 79.36 9.55
N ASN A 58 29.47 78.83 9.46
CA ASN A 58 28.26 79.43 10.05
C ASN A 58 28.10 79.16 11.56
N ARG A 59 29.00 78.37 12.15
CA ARG A 59 29.05 78.14 13.60
C ARG A 59 30.05 79.15 14.17
N PHE A 60 29.57 80.07 15.01
CA PHE A 60 30.38 81.09 15.71
C PHE A 60 31.30 80.46 16.78
N GLN A 61 32.16 79.52 16.37
CA GLN A 61 33.07 78.74 17.21
C GLN A 61 34.52 79.13 16.88
N THR A 62 35.40 79.13 17.88
CA THR A 62 36.82 79.37 17.63
C THR A 62 37.45 78.14 16.96
N LEU A 63 38.51 78.35 16.18
CA LEU A 63 39.25 77.26 15.55
C LEU A 63 39.86 76.30 16.58
N GLU A 64 40.22 76.83 17.75
CA GLU A 64 40.79 76.05 18.85
C GLU A 64 39.74 75.11 19.48
N ASP A 65 38.51 75.60 19.67
CA ASP A 65 37.39 74.77 20.15
C ASP A 65 36.98 73.68 19.14
N LEU A 66 37.05 73.98 17.83
CA LEU A 66 36.78 72.97 16.80
C LEU A 66 37.88 71.90 16.75
N GLN A 67 39.13 72.31 17.01
CA GLN A 67 40.25 71.37 17.08
C GLN A 67 40.16 70.44 18.29
N THR A 68 39.74 70.96 19.45
CA THR A 68 39.53 70.13 20.65
C THR A 68 38.36 69.17 20.45
N GLU A 69 37.23 69.64 19.90
CA GLU A 69 36.05 68.82 19.60
C GLU A 69 36.37 67.66 18.62
N LEU A 70 37.16 67.91 17.57
CA LEU A 70 37.61 66.87 16.63
C LEU A 70 38.57 65.86 17.29
N ARG A 71 39.46 66.32 18.19
CA ARG A 71 40.37 65.43 18.91
C ARG A 71 39.61 64.53 19.89
N GLU A 72 38.64 65.08 20.60
CA GLU A 72 37.77 64.31 21.50
C GLU A 72 36.96 63.28 20.70
N LEU A 73 36.34 63.67 19.60
CA LEU A 73 35.61 62.75 18.72
C LEU A 73 36.50 61.60 18.21
N SER A 74 37.74 61.91 17.81
CA SER A 74 38.71 60.89 17.37
C SER A 74 39.10 59.92 18.49
N GLN A 75 39.30 60.42 19.72
CA GLN A 75 39.62 59.57 20.87
C GLN A 75 38.44 58.69 21.25
N THR A 76 37.22 59.23 21.24
CA THR A 76 35.99 58.46 21.49
C THR A 76 35.80 57.38 20.43
N LEU A 77 35.99 57.68 19.15
CA LEU A 77 35.88 56.69 18.07
C LEU A 77 36.94 55.59 18.17
N ASN A 78 38.18 55.93 18.53
CA ASN A 78 39.23 54.93 18.74
C ASN A 78 38.88 54.00 19.91
N LYS A 79 38.33 54.55 21.00
CA LYS A 79 37.88 53.76 22.14
C LYS A 79 36.70 52.86 21.76
N GLU A 80 35.68 53.40 21.09
CA GLU A 80 34.54 52.62 20.60
C GLU A 80 34.96 51.51 19.62
N LEU A 81 35.97 51.72 18.78
CA LEU A 81 36.50 50.68 17.89
C LEU A 81 37.14 49.55 18.69
N VAL A 82 37.95 49.86 19.70
CA VAL A 82 38.58 48.85 20.55
C VAL A 82 37.53 48.10 21.37
N ASP A 83 36.54 48.81 21.90
CA ASP A 83 35.43 48.22 22.64
C ASP A 83 34.59 47.30 21.73
N LEU A 84 34.24 47.74 20.52
CA LEU A 84 33.51 46.90 19.53
C LEU A 84 34.32 45.67 19.11
N VAL A 85 35.62 45.82 18.89
CA VAL A 85 36.47 44.68 18.56
C VAL A 85 36.52 43.71 19.72
N ASN A 86 36.69 44.17 20.95
CA ASN A 86 36.72 43.31 22.13
C ASN A 86 35.38 42.63 22.40
N ASP A 87 34.27 43.35 22.26
CA ASP A 87 32.91 42.84 22.44
C ASP A 87 32.61 41.73 21.42
N ASN A 88 33.02 41.92 20.16
CA ASN A 88 32.74 40.96 19.09
C ASN A 88 33.85 39.89 18.92
N TYR A 89 35.01 40.01 19.58
CA TYR A 89 36.13 39.08 19.42
C TYR A 89 35.75 37.65 19.81
N GLN A 90 34.96 37.51 20.89
CA GLN A 90 34.47 36.21 21.35
C GLN A 90 33.52 35.58 20.33
N ASP A 91 32.68 36.38 19.69
CA ASP A 91 31.76 35.92 18.66
C ASP A 91 32.52 35.43 17.42
N PHE A 92 33.54 36.16 16.96
CA PHE A 92 34.36 35.75 15.82
C PHE A 92 35.16 34.46 16.09
N LEU A 93 35.71 34.29 17.30
CA LEU A 93 36.40 33.04 17.68
C LEU A 93 35.44 31.86 17.81
N SER A 94 34.24 32.10 18.37
CA SER A 94 33.21 31.05 18.46
C SER A 94 32.70 30.63 17.06
N LEU A 95 32.56 31.58 16.14
CA LEU A 95 32.16 31.29 14.76
C LEU A 95 33.25 30.54 14.01
N GLY A 96 34.51 30.96 14.15
CA GLY A 96 35.66 30.27 13.54
C GLY A 96 35.83 28.83 14.06
N SER A 97 35.67 28.60 15.36
CA SER A 97 35.74 27.25 15.94
C SER A 97 34.56 26.37 15.53
N THR A 98 33.34 26.92 15.45
CA THR A 98 32.15 26.20 14.98
C THR A 98 32.25 25.84 13.50
N LEU A 99 32.79 26.75 12.67
CA LEU A 99 32.97 26.52 11.24
C LEU A 99 34.09 25.51 10.97
N SER A 100 35.19 25.55 11.74
CA SER A 100 36.30 24.62 11.62
C SER A 100 35.94 23.15 11.93
N GLY A 101 34.89 22.91 12.71
CA GLY A 101 34.36 21.56 12.99
C GLY A 101 33.06 21.23 12.25
N GLY A 102 32.53 22.16 11.45
CA GLY A 102 31.30 21.96 10.68
C GLY A 102 31.50 21.02 9.50
N GLU A 103 32.67 21.07 8.86
CA GLU A 103 33.00 20.22 7.71
C GLU A 103 33.04 18.73 8.09
N GLU A 104 33.62 18.37 9.24
CA GLU A 104 33.64 16.99 9.77
C GLU A 104 32.22 16.45 9.99
N LYS A 105 31.34 17.23 10.63
CA LYS A 105 29.94 16.85 10.86
C LYS A 105 29.16 16.66 9.56
N ILE A 106 29.45 17.48 8.55
CA ILE A 106 28.81 17.36 7.23
C ILE A 106 29.28 16.07 6.54
N GLU A 107 30.57 15.76 6.63
CA GLU A 107 31.12 14.53 6.05
C GLU A 107 30.57 13.28 6.77
N ASP A 108 30.43 13.30 8.11
CA ASP A 108 29.78 12.22 8.86
C ASP A 108 28.33 11.97 8.42
N ILE A 109 27.56 13.06 8.26
CA ILE A 109 26.18 12.98 7.76
C ILE A 109 26.16 12.41 6.33
N ARG A 110 27.10 12.83 5.48
CA ARG A 110 27.23 12.34 4.11
C ARG A 110 27.52 10.84 4.09
N VAL A 111 28.46 10.37 4.90
CA VAL A 111 28.77 8.94 5.03
C VAL A 111 27.56 8.16 5.55
N GLY A 112 26.87 8.68 6.57
CA GLY A 112 25.63 8.09 7.08
C GLY A 112 24.53 7.98 6.02
N LEU A 113 24.33 9.03 5.22
CA LEU A 113 23.38 9.04 4.10
C LEU A 113 23.74 8.01 3.01
N LEU A 114 25.03 7.87 2.70
CA LEU A 114 25.51 6.88 1.73
C LEU A 114 25.29 5.44 2.22
N SER A 115 25.52 5.18 3.51
CA SER A 115 25.19 3.89 4.13
C SER A 115 23.69 3.61 4.04
N PHE A 116 22.87 4.58 4.47
CA PHE A 116 21.41 4.43 4.42
C PHE A 116 20.91 4.19 2.99
N GLN A 117 21.46 4.91 2.00
CA GLN A 117 21.13 4.69 0.60
C GLN A 117 21.47 3.26 0.14
N ARG A 118 22.60 2.72 0.60
CA ARG A 118 22.99 1.33 0.30
C ARG A 118 22.05 0.33 0.98
N ASP A 119 21.69 0.55 2.23
CA ASP A 119 20.81 -0.33 3.00
C ASP A 119 19.41 -0.35 2.39
N VAL A 120 18.87 0.80 1.99
CA VAL A 120 17.57 0.91 1.32
C VAL A 120 17.59 0.20 -0.04
N LYS A 121 18.68 0.32 -0.81
CA LYS A 121 18.83 -0.43 -2.07
C LYS A 121 18.85 -1.94 -1.81
N GLY A 122 19.64 -2.40 -0.83
CA GLY A 122 19.69 -3.81 -0.47
C GLY A 122 18.33 -4.35 0.00
N LEU A 123 17.59 -3.57 0.77
CA LEU A 123 16.23 -3.92 1.18
C LEU A 123 15.27 -4.00 0.00
N ARG A 124 15.35 -3.03 -0.93
CA ARG A 124 14.54 -3.04 -2.16
C ARG A 124 14.81 -4.28 -3.00
N ASP A 125 16.09 -4.64 -3.18
CA ASP A 125 16.48 -5.81 -3.96
C ASP A 125 16.00 -7.12 -3.29
N LEU A 126 16.09 -7.22 -1.97
CA LEU A 126 15.55 -8.35 -1.21
C LEU A 126 14.03 -8.46 -1.35
N VAL A 127 13.31 -7.34 -1.26
CA VAL A 127 11.84 -7.32 -1.43
C VAL A 127 11.48 -7.73 -2.85
N GLU A 128 12.23 -7.28 -3.85
CA GLU A 128 11.99 -7.65 -5.25
C GLU A 128 12.21 -9.15 -5.47
N GLN A 129 13.28 -9.73 -4.92
CA GLN A 129 13.53 -11.17 -4.97
C GLN A 129 12.39 -11.97 -4.32
N ARG A 130 11.90 -11.53 -3.15
CA ARG A 130 10.76 -12.17 -2.48
C ARG A 130 9.47 -12.04 -3.28
N ARG A 131 9.26 -10.90 -3.94
CA ARG A 131 8.11 -10.68 -4.82
C ARG A 131 8.12 -11.66 -5.99
N GLU A 132 9.27 -11.88 -6.61
CA GLU A 132 9.45 -12.84 -7.70
C GLU A 132 9.21 -14.28 -7.23
N GLU A 133 9.80 -14.68 -6.11
CA GLU A 133 9.60 -16.00 -5.50
C GLU A 133 8.12 -16.27 -5.20
N VAL A 134 7.42 -15.30 -4.60
CA VAL A 134 5.97 -15.41 -4.34
C VAL A 134 5.17 -15.50 -5.64
N ALA A 135 5.54 -14.73 -6.67
CA ALA A 135 4.86 -14.78 -7.96
C ALA A 135 4.99 -16.17 -8.63
N GLU A 136 6.17 -16.77 -8.56
CA GLU A 136 6.40 -18.14 -9.04
C GLU A 136 5.60 -19.17 -8.24
N LEU A 137 5.61 -19.08 -6.91
CA LEU A 137 4.84 -19.97 -6.04
C LEU A 137 3.33 -19.84 -6.30
N LEU A 138 2.82 -18.64 -6.54
CA LEU A 138 1.41 -18.43 -6.89
C LEU A 138 1.06 -19.05 -8.26
N LYS A 139 1.98 -18.98 -9.23
CA LYS A 139 1.80 -19.63 -10.53
C LYS A 139 1.76 -21.16 -10.37
N GLN A 140 2.66 -21.72 -9.57
CA GLN A 140 2.68 -23.16 -9.24
C GLN A 140 1.40 -23.56 -8.50
N LYS A 141 0.99 -22.80 -7.48
CA LYS A 141 -0.27 -23.03 -6.75
C LYS A 141 -1.49 -23.01 -7.68
N LYS A 142 -1.53 -22.10 -8.65
CA LYS A 142 -2.60 -22.04 -9.64
C LYS A 142 -2.62 -23.28 -10.53
N ALA A 143 -1.47 -23.74 -11.01
CA ALA A 143 -1.35 -24.95 -11.82
C ALA A 143 -1.82 -26.19 -11.04
N ILE A 144 -1.33 -26.38 -9.81
CA ILE A 144 -1.74 -27.48 -8.92
C ILE A 144 -3.24 -27.42 -8.65
N ARG A 145 -3.82 -26.23 -8.45
CA ARG A 145 -5.27 -26.08 -8.23
C ARG A 145 -6.08 -26.49 -9.47
N GLN A 146 -5.58 -26.19 -10.66
CA GLN A 146 -6.20 -26.63 -11.91
C GLN A 146 -6.11 -28.16 -12.06
N GLU A 147 -4.95 -28.75 -11.82
CA GLU A 147 -4.75 -30.21 -11.85
C GLU A 147 -5.64 -30.91 -10.81
N THR A 148 -5.72 -30.38 -9.59
CA THR A 148 -6.59 -30.90 -8.53
C THR A 148 -8.06 -30.79 -8.91
N SER A 149 -8.48 -29.67 -9.52
CA SER A 149 -9.85 -29.50 -10.02
C SER A 149 -10.18 -30.51 -11.11
N ILE A 150 -9.25 -30.80 -12.02
CA ILE A 150 -9.43 -31.80 -13.06
C ILE A 150 -9.51 -33.19 -12.41
N GLY A 151 -8.59 -33.51 -11.49
CA GLY A 151 -8.58 -34.78 -10.76
C GLY A 151 -9.87 -35.04 -9.99
N ARG A 152 -10.40 -34.05 -9.26
CA ARG A 152 -11.68 -34.15 -8.54
C ARG A 152 -12.85 -34.39 -9.49
N ALA A 153 -12.89 -33.68 -10.62
CA ALA A 153 -13.97 -33.86 -11.58
C ALA A 153 -13.89 -35.23 -12.29
N LEU A 154 -12.69 -35.73 -12.58
CA LEU A 154 -12.50 -37.09 -13.10
C LEU A 154 -12.92 -38.16 -12.07
N LEU A 155 -12.66 -37.91 -10.79
CA LEU A 155 -13.07 -38.80 -9.71
C LEU A 155 -14.60 -38.81 -9.56
N GLU A 156 -15.25 -37.65 -9.65
CA GLU A 156 -16.71 -37.55 -9.68
C GLU A 156 -17.31 -38.35 -10.87
N VAL A 157 -16.71 -38.24 -12.06
CA VAL A 157 -17.11 -39.06 -13.22
C VAL A 157 -16.94 -40.54 -12.93
N ALA A 158 -15.83 -40.95 -12.31
CA ALA A 158 -15.58 -42.36 -11.96
C ALA A 158 -16.61 -42.91 -10.96
N GLU A 159 -16.92 -42.15 -9.91
CA GLU A 159 -17.89 -42.55 -8.88
C GLU A 159 -19.30 -42.64 -9.45
N ARG A 160 -19.75 -41.66 -10.24
CA ARG A 160 -21.07 -41.68 -10.88
C ARG A 160 -21.17 -42.82 -11.89
N LEU A 161 -20.10 -43.12 -12.61
CA LEU A 161 -20.05 -44.23 -13.55
C LEU A 161 -20.13 -45.58 -12.80
N ASP A 162 -19.35 -45.77 -11.74
CA ASP A 162 -19.41 -46.97 -10.90
C ASP A 162 -20.81 -47.16 -10.27
N ALA A 163 -21.40 -46.09 -9.73
CA ALA A 163 -22.74 -46.13 -9.15
C ALA A 163 -23.82 -46.47 -10.19
N LEU A 164 -23.73 -45.93 -11.41
CA LEU A 164 -24.67 -46.21 -12.48
C LEU A 164 -24.48 -47.63 -13.07
N GLU A 165 -23.25 -48.15 -13.13
CA GLU A 165 -23.00 -49.56 -13.47
C GLU A 165 -23.60 -50.53 -12.46
N GLU A 166 -23.45 -50.24 -11.16
CA GLU A 166 -24.04 -51.04 -10.09
C GLU A 166 -25.57 -51.06 -10.22
N LYS A 167 -26.19 -49.90 -10.44
CA LYS A 167 -27.65 -49.78 -10.65
C LYS A 167 -28.14 -50.45 -11.94
N LEU A 168 -27.28 -50.55 -12.95
CA LEU A 168 -27.57 -51.24 -14.21
C LEU A 168 -27.23 -52.74 -14.16
N ASN A 169 -26.78 -53.26 -12.99
CA ASN A 169 -26.32 -54.63 -12.81
C ASN A 169 -25.30 -55.08 -13.87
N ILE A 170 -24.49 -54.16 -14.39
CA ILE A 170 -23.43 -54.47 -15.33
C ILE A 170 -22.33 -55.14 -14.52
N ALA A 171 -22.31 -56.47 -14.54
CA ALA A 171 -21.34 -57.24 -13.77
C ALA A 171 -19.93 -56.75 -14.07
N ARG A 172 -19.29 -56.14 -13.07
CA ARG A 172 -17.87 -55.76 -13.12
C ARG A 172 -17.07 -57.05 -13.35
N PRO A 173 -16.20 -57.15 -14.37
CA PRO A 173 -15.13 -58.14 -14.29
C PRO A 173 -14.29 -57.75 -13.07
N LYS A 174 -14.43 -58.50 -11.97
CA LYS A 174 -13.64 -58.32 -10.76
C LYS A 174 -12.16 -58.47 -11.14
N VAL A 175 -11.46 -57.36 -11.31
CA VAL A 175 -10.01 -57.33 -11.22
C VAL A 175 -9.66 -57.54 -9.75
N SER A 176 -9.48 -58.81 -9.38
CA SER A 176 -8.86 -59.21 -8.13
C SER A 176 -7.37 -58.85 -8.18
N GLY A 177 -7.04 -57.59 -7.92
CA GLY A 177 -5.69 -57.22 -7.51
C GLY A 177 -5.44 -57.75 -6.09
N PRO A 178 -4.31 -58.41 -5.80
CA PRO A 178 -4.02 -58.90 -4.46
C PRO A 178 -3.78 -57.71 -3.54
N VAL A 179 -4.73 -57.43 -2.66
CA VAL A 179 -4.52 -56.52 -1.52
C VAL A 179 -3.66 -57.27 -0.50
N THR A 180 -2.34 -57.11 -0.61
CA THR A 180 -1.42 -57.40 0.48
C THR A 180 -1.76 -56.48 1.63
N LYS A 181 -2.32 -57.07 2.70
CA LYS A 181 -2.44 -56.45 4.01
C LYS A 181 -1.03 -56.18 4.56
N ALA A 182 -0.49 -54.99 4.27
CA ALA A 182 0.67 -54.50 4.99
C ALA A 182 0.17 -53.98 6.35
N GLN A 183 0.52 -54.72 7.39
CA GLN A 183 0.49 -54.23 8.77
C GLN A 183 1.45 -53.04 8.84
N VAL A 184 0.94 -51.86 9.15
CA VAL A 184 1.77 -50.74 9.60
C VAL A 184 1.47 -50.58 11.08
N GLU A 185 2.50 -50.86 11.86
CA GLU A 185 2.52 -50.70 13.30
C GLU A 185 2.36 -49.23 13.67
N ASP A 186 1.51 -49.04 14.67
CA ASP A 186 1.25 -47.83 15.42
C ASP A 186 2.54 -47.27 16.05
N ASN A 187 2.91 -46.06 15.67
CA ASN A 187 3.83 -45.21 16.43
C ASN A 187 3.54 -43.73 16.13
N GLY A 188 2.69 -43.16 16.98
CA GLY A 188 2.82 -41.83 17.59
C GLY A 188 3.29 -40.66 16.72
N ALA A 189 2.32 -39.88 16.23
CA ALA A 189 2.35 -38.42 16.29
C ALA A 189 0.95 -37.90 15.95
N GLU A 190 0.22 -37.45 16.96
CA GLU A 190 -1.00 -36.67 16.81
C GLU A 190 -0.67 -35.35 16.08
N GLN A 191 -0.71 -35.39 14.76
CA GLN A 191 -0.87 -34.21 13.95
C GLN A 191 -2.36 -33.98 13.83
N GLN A 192 -2.84 -33.08 14.67
CA GLN A 192 -4.18 -32.54 14.65
C GLN A 192 -4.31 -31.71 13.37
N TRP A 193 -4.94 -32.29 12.34
CA TRP A 193 -5.22 -31.55 11.11
C TRP A 193 -6.28 -30.52 11.46
N SER A 194 -5.91 -29.24 11.45
CA SER A 194 -6.85 -28.14 11.64
C SER A 194 -7.91 -28.19 10.54
N GLU A 195 -9.13 -28.59 10.92
CA GLU A 195 -10.37 -28.54 10.14
C GLU A 195 -10.84 -27.10 9.92
N GLU A 196 -9.95 -26.25 9.45
CA GLU A 196 -10.27 -24.89 9.02
C GLU A 196 -10.25 -24.92 7.48
N TRP A 197 -11.36 -24.53 6.84
CA TRP A 197 -11.71 -24.73 5.42
C TRP A 197 -12.52 -25.99 5.07
N ILE A 198 -13.49 -26.37 5.91
CA ILE A 198 -14.78 -26.84 5.37
C ILE A 198 -15.67 -25.60 5.33
N GLU A 199 -15.77 -25.00 4.14
CA GLU A 199 -16.82 -24.02 3.85
C GLU A 199 -18.14 -24.77 4.00
N GLU A 200 -18.82 -24.49 5.11
CA GLU A 200 -20.12 -24.96 5.50
C GLU A 200 -21.12 -24.58 4.40
N THR A 201 -21.19 -25.41 3.36
CA THR A 201 -22.37 -25.48 2.51
C THR A 201 -23.42 -26.13 3.38
N THR A 202 -24.13 -25.30 4.15
CA THR A 202 -25.47 -25.61 4.63
C THR A 202 -26.29 -25.99 3.41
N ILE A 203 -26.29 -27.29 3.09
CA ILE A 203 -27.32 -27.88 2.26
C ILE A 203 -28.56 -27.72 3.11
N ASN A 204 -29.29 -26.64 2.83
CA ASN A 204 -30.67 -26.50 3.20
C ASN A 204 -31.36 -27.77 2.68
N GLU A 205 -31.58 -28.73 3.57
CA GLU A 205 -32.60 -29.76 3.40
C GLU A 205 -33.94 -29.01 3.37
N SER A 206 -34.20 -28.36 2.23
CA SER A 206 -35.55 -27.99 1.83
C SER A 206 -36.20 -29.32 1.52
N ASP A 207 -36.85 -29.85 2.56
CA ASP A 207 -37.97 -30.76 2.48
C ASP A 207 -39.08 -30.06 1.69
N ASP A 208 -38.85 -29.88 0.39
CA ASP A 208 -39.91 -29.56 -0.54
C ASP A 208 -40.51 -30.89 -0.96
N GLU A 209 -41.52 -31.29 -0.19
CA GLU A 209 -42.59 -32.20 -0.58
C GLU A 209 -43.24 -31.69 -1.87
N TYR A 210 -42.56 -31.87 -3.01
CA TYR A 210 -43.19 -31.83 -4.32
C TYR A 210 -43.85 -33.18 -4.54
N ASP A 211 -45.05 -33.32 -3.98
CA ASP A 211 -46.06 -34.23 -4.51
C ASP A 211 -46.48 -33.71 -5.90
N SER A 212 -45.58 -33.87 -6.88
CA SER A 212 -45.90 -33.71 -8.29
C SER A 212 -46.53 -35.01 -8.74
N ASP A 213 -47.84 -35.07 -8.57
CA ASP A 213 -48.78 -35.94 -9.27
C ASP A 213 -48.57 -35.86 -10.79
N ASP A 214 -47.53 -36.52 -11.29
CA ASP A 214 -47.29 -36.79 -12.72
C ASP A 214 -46.40 -38.03 -12.86
N THR A 215 -46.89 -39.15 -12.36
CA THR A 215 -46.30 -40.49 -12.58
C THR A 215 -46.65 -41.00 -13.98
N MET A 216 -46.18 -40.26 -14.98
CA MET A 216 -46.41 -40.51 -16.40
C MET A 216 -45.47 -41.63 -16.91
N GLY A 217 -45.95 -42.87 -16.90
CA GLY A 217 -45.56 -43.99 -17.79
C GLY A 217 -44.15 -44.61 -17.69
N MET A 218 -43.16 -43.96 -17.06
CA MET A 218 -41.80 -44.50 -16.95
C MET A 218 -41.58 -45.06 -15.55
N THR A 219 -41.08 -46.30 -15.42
CA THR A 219 -40.70 -46.79 -14.08
C THR A 219 -39.75 -45.79 -13.42
N VAL A 220 -40.04 -45.39 -12.17
CA VAL A 220 -39.25 -44.39 -11.41
C VAL A 220 -37.75 -44.71 -11.45
N ARG A 221 -37.42 -46.01 -11.46
CA ARG A 221 -36.05 -46.52 -11.60
C ARG A 221 -35.42 -46.27 -12.97
N LEU A 222 -36.17 -46.40 -14.06
CA LEU A 222 -35.65 -46.11 -15.40
C LEU A 222 -35.47 -44.60 -15.58
N LYS A 223 -36.44 -43.79 -15.14
CA LYS A 223 -36.34 -42.31 -15.18
C LYS A 223 -35.06 -41.82 -14.49
N TRP A 224 -34.85 -42.25 -13.25
CA TRP A 224 -33.67 -41.86 -12.50
C TRP A 224 -32.37 -42.36 -13.13
N ARG A 225 -32.33 -43.61 -13.66
CA ARG A 225 -31.16 -44.13 -14.39
C ARG A 225 -30.84 -43.30 -15.64
N THR A 226 -31.85 -42.84 -16.37
CA THR A 226 -31.67 -41.98 -17.54
C THR A 226 -31.21 -40.57 -17.18
N GLU A 227 -31.73 -40.00 -16.10
CA GLU A 227 -31.31 -38.68 -15.60
C GLU A 227 -29.85 -38.71 -15.14
N GLU A 228 -29.45 -39.71 -14.35
CA GLU A 228 -28.06 -39.90 -13.92
C GLU A 228 -27.10 -40.09 -15.10
N PHE A 229 -27.52 -40.82 -16.14
CA PHE A 229 -26.72 -40.98 -17.36
C PHE A 229 -26.57 -39.68 -18.14
N LEU A 230 -27.62 -38.86 -18.22
CA LEU A 230 -27.55 -37.54 -18.87
C LEU A 230 -26.63 -36.59 -18.11
N ILE A 231 -26.65 -36.62 -16.77
CA ILE A 231 -25.70 -35.86 -15.95
C ILE A 231 -24.27 -36.36 -16.18
N LEU A 232 -24.05 -37.67 -16.22
CA LEU A 232 -22.75 -38.26 -16.55
C LEU A 232 -22.27 -37.81 -17.93
N LYS A 233 -23.15 -37.82 -18.95
CA LYS A 233 -22.85 -37.35 -20.31
C LYS A 233 -22.48 -35.86 -20.32
N HIS A 234 -23.18 -35.02 -19.55
CA HIS A 234 -22.86 -33.61 -19.41
C HIS A 234 -21.48 -33.39 -18.74
N LEU A 235 -21.19 -34.13 -17.67
CA LEU A 235 -19.89 -34.09 -16.99
C LEU A 235 -18.76 -34.54 -17.91
N VAL A 236 -18.95 -35.64 -18.65
CA VAL A 236 -18.02 -36.14 -19.66
C VAL A 236 -17.75 -35.08 -20.75
N GLY A 237 -18.80 -34.41 -21.24
CA GLY A 237 -18.71 -33.38 -22.28
C GLY A 237 -18.04 -32.07 -21.82
N ARG A 238 -18.00 -31.80 -20.51
CA ARG A 238 -17.29 -30.66 -19.93
C ARG A 238 -15.76 -30.87 -19.91
N HIS A 239 -15.29 -32.10 -20.03
CA HIS A 239 -13.87 -32.44 -20.05
C HIS A 239 -13.35 -32.72 -21.46
N SER A 240 -12.03 -32.57 -21.65
CA SER A 240 -11.42 -32.82 -22.96
C SER A 240 -11.57 -34.29 -23.36
N PRO A 241 -12.11 -34.59 -24.56
CA PRO A 241 -12.32 -35.97 -25.03
C PRO A 241 -11.00 -36.74 -25.24
N GLN A 242 -9.86 -36.04 -25.26
CA GLN A 242 -8.53 -36.66 -25.42
C GLN A 242 -7.86 -37.06 -24.10
N HIS A 243 -8.51 -36.82 -22.96
CA HIS A 243 -7.91 -37.18 -21.67
C HIS A 243 -7.78 -38.72 -21.55
N PRO A 244 -6.61 -39.28 -21.16
CA PRO A 244 -6.36 -40.74 -21.17
C PRO A 244 -7.38 -41.55 -20.36
N PHE A 245 -7.85 -41.00 -19.24
CA PHE A 245 -8.90 -41.63 -18.44
C PHE A 245 -10.21 -41.74 -19.23
N MET A 246 -10.64 -40.70 -19.93
CA MET A 246 -11.91 -40.70 -20.67
C MET A 246 -11.91 -41.74 -21.79
N LEU A 247 -10.78 -41.88 -22.49
CA LEU A 247 -10.59 -42.91 -23.51
C LEU A 247 -10.69 -44.33 -22.93
N SER A 248 -10.13 -44.54 -21.72
CA SER A 248 -10.25 -45.84 -21.03
C SER A 248 -11.69 -46.14 -20.59
N GLN A 249 -12.49 -45.11 -20.28
CA GLN A 249 -13.87 -45.26 -19.81
C GLN A 249 -14.90 -45.27 -20.94
N GLU A 250 -14.55 -44.87 -22.16
CA GLU A 250 -15.46 -44.80 -23.31
C GLU A 250 -16.18 -46.13 -23.56
N GLY A 251 -15.46 -47.25 -23.47
CA GLY A 251 -16.04 -48.59 -23.63
C GLY A 251 -17.05 -48.97 -22.55
N ARG A 252 -16.95 -48.41 -21.33
CA ARG A 252 -17.92 -48.61 -20.24
C ARG A 252 -19.15 -47.75 -20.46
N ILE A 253 -18.95 -46.47 -20.76
CA ILE A 253 -20.03 -45.52 -21.07
C ILE A 253 -20.89 -46.02 -22.23
N ARG A 254 -20.27 -46.53 -23.30
CA ARG A 254 -20.99 -47.11 -24.45
C ARG A 254 -21.85 -48.31 -24.08
N LYS A 255 -21.34 -49.22 -23.25
CA LYS A 255 -22.13 -50.37 -22.77
C LYS A 255 -23.33 -49.93 -21.94
N MET A 256 -23.16 -48.94 -21.08
CA MET A 256 -24.26 -48.36 -20.29
C MET A 256 -25.30 -47.69 -21.20
N GLN A 257 -24.84 -46.96 -22.22
CA GLN A 257 -25.70 -46.35 -23.24
C GLN A 257 -26.53 -47.40 -23.98
N GLU A 258 -25.90 -48.49 -24.45
CA GLU A 258 -26.58 -49.58 -25.16
C GLU A 258 -27.65 -50.26 -24.28
N ILE A 259 -27.34 -50.51 -23.01
CA ILE A 259 -28.27 -51.13 -22.06
C ILE A 259 -29.44 -50.19 -21.76
N LEU A 260 -29.17 -48.90 -21.51
CA LEU A 260 -30.22 -47.90 -21.27
C LEU A 260 -31.12 -47.71 -22.48
N LEU A 261 -30.56 -47.68 -23.70
CA LEU A 261 -31.35 -47.60 -24.93
C LEU A 261 -32.22 -48.84 -25.14
N SER A 262 -31.69 -50.03 -24.81
CA SER A 262 -32.48 -51.28 -24.84
C SER A 262 -33.60 -51.27 -23.81
N ASP A 263 -33.34 -50.84 -22.58
CA ASP A 263 -34.35 -50.71 -21.51
C ASP A 263 -35.44 -49.70 -21.89
N LEU A 264 -35.06 -48.55 -22.46
CA LEU A 264 -35.98 -47.54 -23.00
C LEU A 264 -36.81 -48.08 -24.17
N ASP A 265 -36.20 -48.80 -25.11
CA ASP A 265 -36.90 -49.39 -26.25
C ASP A 265 -37.90 -50.47 -25.80
N MET A 266 -37.61 -51.20 -24.73
CA MET A 266 -38.55 -52.13 -24.11
C MET A 266 -39.72 -51.38 -23.44
N GLU A 267 -39.46 -50.29 -22.73
CA GLU A 267 -40.49 -49.51 -22.03
C GLU A 267 -41.42 -48.77 -23.00
N ILE A 268 -40.86 -48.15 -24.05
CA ILE A 268 -41.60 -47.47 -25.13
C ILE A 268 -42.58 -48.42 -25.87
N ARG A 269 -42.25 -49.72 -25.94
CA ARG A 269 -43.12 -50.73 -26.55
C ARG A 269 -44.26 -51.17 -25.64
N ARG A 270 -44.05 -51.10 -24.32
CA ARG A 270 -45.05 -51.47 -23.30
C ARG A 270 -46.02 -50.32 -23.02
N GLU A 271 -45.57 -49.09 -23.22
CA GLU A 271 -46.32 -47.89 -22.87
C GLU A 271 -47.48 -47.61 -23.87
N PRO A 272 -48.75 -47.60 -23.40
CA PRO A 272 -49.91 -47.36 -24.25
C PRO A 272 -50.23 -45.88 -24.44
N GLU A 273 -49.78 -45.01 -23.53
CA GLU A 273 -50.07 -43.58 -23.58
C GLU A 273 -49.16 -42.83 -24.58
N VAL A 274 -49.77 -42.01 -25.44
CA VAL A 274 -49.03 -41.31 -26.51
C VAL A 274 -48.13 -40.20 -25.95
N LYS A 275 -48.54 -39.53 -24.87
CA LYS A 275 -47.79 -38.42 -24.26
C LYS A 275 -46.51 -38.92 -23.58
N THR A 276 -46.62 -39.95 -22.75
CA THR A 276 -45.48 -40.60 -22.07
C THR A 276 -44.51 -41.19 -23.08
N LYS A 277 -45.03 -41.86 -24.12
CA LYS A 277 -44.23 -42.39 -25.22
C LYS A 277 -43.44 -41.32 -25.96
N GLN A 278 -44.03 -40.14 -26.18
CA GLN A 278 -43.34 -39.00 -26.78
C GLN A 278 -42.20 -38.48 -25.90
N VAL A 279 -42.41 -38.41 -24.58
CA VAL A 279 -41.36 -38.01 -23.62
C VAL A 279 -40.22 -39.03 -23.59
N MET A 280 -40.52 -40.33 -23.56
CA MET A 280 -39.49 -41.37 -23.61
C MET A 280 -38.70 -41.35 -24.93
N LEU A 281 -39.34 -41.04 -26.06
CA LEU A 281 -38.66 -40.86 -27.35
C LEU A 281 -37.69 -39.65 -27.34
N GLN A 282 -38.05 -38.56 -26.67
CA GLN A 282 -37.17 -37.40 -26.49
C GLN A 282 -35.95 -37.77 -25.62
N VAL A 283 -36.16 -38.46 -24.49
CA VAL A 283 -35.07 -38.93 -23.62
C VAL A 283 -34.15 -39.90 -24.36
N ARG A 284 -34.72 -40.82 -25.17
CA ARG A 284 -33.96 -41.74 -26.02
C ARG A 284 -33.07 -40.99 -27.02
N ALA A 285 -33.60 -39.95 -27.68
CA ALA A 285 -32.83 -39.12 -28.60
C ALA A 285 -31.65 -38.43 -27.87
N ALA A 286 -31.91 -37.86 -26.69
CA ALA A 286 -30.88 -37.21 -25.88
C ALA A 286 -29.76 -38.15 -25.40
N ILE A 287 -30.07 -39.44 -25.20
CA ILE A 287 -29.09 -40.48 -24.82
C ILE A 287 -28.32 -41.00 -26.03
N ALA A 288 -28.93 -41.02 -27.22
CA ALA A 288 -28.33 -41.55 -28.45
C ALA A 288 -27.39 -40.57 -29.17
N GLU A 289 -27.62 -39.27 -29.04
CA GLU A 289 -26.66 -38.21 -29.41
C GLU A 289 -25.38 -38.25 -28.58
#